data_AF-A0A562FHU6-F1
#
_entry.id   AF-A0A562FHU6-F1
#
_cell.length_a   1.000
_cell.length_b   1.000
_cell.length_c   1.000
_cell.angle_alpha   90.00
_cell.angle_beta   90.00
_cell.angle_gamma   90.00
#
_symmetry.space_group_name_H-M   'P 1'
#
loop_
_entity.id
_entity.type
_entity.pdbx_description
1 polymer ?
#
loop_
_entity_poly.entity_id
_entity_poly.type
_entity_poly.pdbx_seq_one_letter_code
_entity_poly.pdbx_strand_id
1 'polypeptide(L)'
;MKFGAVPVGEVEGAILAHSITVGAQTWRKGRILSADDVRQLQSAGMTEVVVASKAPDDLDENKAAELIAAALVSQGIEARPASTGRVNLHAVVSGVFTVDRGVVDALNRIDPAITLATLPDFSTVEAGQMVATVKIIPFAVAEPLVRQAITLASRDLPIKLHPFQPRRVGLVQTVLPSIKKSVLDRTAERTADRLARSGSILAEEIRVSHETPTVAEAAKALAARHDMVLIFGASAVADADDVIPAAIRREGRVERVGMPVDPGNLLVLGEIASRPVIGAPGCARSPKLNGFDWVLDRLMAGLPVSDREISGMGVGGLLMEIESRPQPREPKPARSLSVAAVILAAGKGERMGGPNKLLALFDGVPLVRHIADCVAAAKVRTLVLVAGHQADRVTVALGDAPVRIVVNDHYTTGLASSLKAGIGALPPDIAGAMIVLADMPRVSTTDLDRLVDAFVKAGGRSIVPATHAGKRGNPVILPRSLFPAVAKLEGDTGARHLVEGSDLPVIEVEIGEAASLDVDTPEAMALAGGVLEG
;
A
#
# COMPACT_ATOMS: atom_id res chain seq x y z
N MET A 1 -32.98 20.46 -21.54
CA MET A 1 -31.92 21.42 -21.96
C MET A 1 -31.43 21.16 -23.38
N LYS A 2 -31.13 22.22 -24.16
CA LYS A 2 -30.42 22.14 -25.45
C LYS A 2 -29.00 22.70 -25.30
N PHE A 3 -27.99 21.96 -25.77
CA PHE A 3 -26.59 22.37 -25.78
C PHE A 3 -26.12 22.57 -27.23
N GLY A 4 -25.47 23.68 -27.53
CA GLY A 4 -24.93 23.93 -28.87
C GLY A 4 -24.50 25.36 -29.09
N ALA A 5 -23.91 25.62 -30.26
CA ALA A 5 -23.65 26.97 -30.74
C ALA A 5 -24.97 27.66 -31.07
N VAL A 6 -25.17 28.85 -30.53
CA VAL A 6 -26.36 29.67 -30.72
C VAL A 6 -25.91 31.08 -31.15
N PRO A 7 -26.61 31.73 -32.11
CA PRO A 7 -26.30 33.09 -32.51
C PRO A 7 -26.32 34.05 -31.31
N VAL A 8 -25.35 34.96 -31.21
CA VAL A 8 -25.22 35.86 -30.06
C VAL A 8 -26.50 36.70 -29.81
N GLY A 9 -27.29 37.01 -30.84
CA GLY A 9 -28.56 37.71 -30.67
C GLY A 9 -29.64 36.93 -29.90
N GLU A 10 -29.48 35.62 -29.73
CA GLU A 10 -30.48 34.70 -29.17
C GLU A 10 -30.03 34.05 -27.85
N VAL A 11 -28.85 34.41 -27.31
CA VAL A 11 -28.29 33.75 -26.11
C VAL A 11 -28.68 34.40 -24.78
N GLU A 12 -29.53 35.44 -24.78
CA GLU A 12 -30.00 36.05 -23.54
C GLU A 12 -30.74 35.02 -22.66
N GLY A 13 -30.35 34.93 -21.39
CA GLY A 13 -30.85 33.94 -20.43
C GLY A 13 -30.23 32.54 -20.57
N ALA A 14 -29.46 32.27 -21.61
CA ALA A 14 -28.75 31.00 -21.77
C ALA A 14 -27.49 30.94 -20.89
N ILE A 15 -27.03 29.71 -20.62
CA ILE A 15 -25.89 29.46 -19.74
C ILE A 15 -24.65 29.19 -20.59
N LEU A 16 -23.59 29.93 -20.37
CA LEU A 16 -22.34 29.77 -21.09
C LEU A 16 -21.72 28.38 -20.83
N ALA A 17 -21.52 27.59 -21.88
CA ALA A 17 -21.05 26.20 -21.76
C ALA A 17 -19.57 26.07 -21.42
N HIS A 18 -18.75 26.97 -21.98
CA HIS A 18 -17.30 26.95 -21.87
C HIS A 18 -16.80 28.31 -21.39
N SER A 19 -15.67 28.35 -20.70
CA SER A 19 -15.05 29.64 -20.43
C SER A 19 -14.59 30.26 -21.76
N ILE A 20 -14.90 31.53 -21.99
CA ILE A 20 -14.55 32.26 -23.20
C ILE A 20 -13.83 33.55 -22.86
N THR A 21 -13.03 34.06 -23.78
CA THR A 21 -12.38 35.37 -23.66
C THR A 21 -13.17 36.39 -24.47
N VAL A 22 -13.68 37.43 -23.83
CA VAL A 22 -14.44 38.51 -24.45
C VAL A 22 -13.66 39.81 -24.23
N GLY A 23 -13.05 40.33 -25.29
CA GLY A 23 -12.10 41.44 -25.19
C GLY A 23 -10.90 41.09 -24.29
N ALA A 24 -10.68 41.88 -23.23
CA ALA A 24 -9.62 41.64 -22.24
C ALA A 24 -10.07 40.79 -21.04
N GLN A 25 -11.32 40.33 -20.99
CA GLN A 25 -11.88 39.59 -19.86
C GLN A 25 -12.07 38.11 -20.16
N THR A 26 -11.87 37.26 -19.15
CA THR A 26 -12.24 35.83 -19.21
C THR A 26 -13.55 35.61 -18.49
N TRP A 27 -14.55 35.13 -19.21
CA TRP A 27 -15.84 34.74 -18.65
C TRP A 27 -15.81 33.25 -18.33
N ARG A 28 -16.27 32.88 -17.13
CA ARG A 28 -16.27 31.49 -16.68
C ARG A 28 -17.50 30.75 -17.20
N LYS A 29 -17.33 29.45 -17.51
CA LYS A 29 -18.47 28.55 -17.76
C LYS A 29 -19.50 28.62 -16.63
N GLY A 30 -20.78 28.42 -16.95
CA GLY A 30 -21.89 28.50 -16.01
C GLY A 30 -22.46 29.91 -15.81
N ARG A 31 -21.90 30.95 -16.47
CA ARG A 31 -22.46 32.30 -16.47
C ARG A 31 -23.80 32.33 -17.20
N ILE A 32 -24.84 32.86 -16.56
CA ILE A 32 -26.11 33.20 -17.22
C ILE A 32 -25.89 34.51 -17.98
N LEU A 33 -26.17 34.52 -19.28
CA LEU A 33 -25.92 35.67 -20.15
C LEU A 33 -27.07 36.68 -20.05
N SER A 34 -26.76 37.90 -19.64
CA SER A 34 -27.69 39.03 -19.61
C SER A 34 -27.78 39.75 -20.96
N ALA A 35 -28.77 40.63 -21.13
CA ALA A 35 -28.84 41.53 -22.29
C ALA A 35 -27.57 42.38 -22.47
N ASP A 36 -26.86 42.72 -21.38
CA ASP A 36 -25.59 43.44 -21.47
C ASP A 36 -24.45 42.54 -21.95
N ASP A 37 -24.41 41.29 -21.49
CA ASP A 37 -23.44 40.31 -21.96
C ASP A 37 -23.58 40.08 -23.47
N VAL A 38 -24.82 40.01 -23.98
CA VAL A 38 -25.10 39.94 -25.42
C VAL A 38 -24.47 41.11 -26.18
N ARG A 39 -24.63 42.35 -25.70
CA ARG A 39 -24.01 43.53 -26.32
C ARG A 39 -22.49 43.49 -26.30
N GLN A 40 -21.89 43.00 -25.20
CA GLN A 40 -20.44 42.87 -25.07
C GLN A 40 -19.90 41.80 -26.04
N LEU A 41 -20.59 40.67 -26.18
CA LEU A 41 -20.24 39.62 -27.14
C LEU A 41 -20.31 40.15 -28.59
N GLN A 42 -21.35 40.92 -28.93
CA GLN A 42 -21.48 41.57 -30.23
C GLN A 42 -20.35 42.57 -30.49
N SER A 43 -20.03 43.41 -29.49
CA SER A 43 -18.94 44.39 -29.58
C SER A 43 -17.56 43.73 -29.73
N ALA A 44 -17.40 42.53 -29.18
CA ALA A 44 -16.19 41.72 -29.33
C ALA A 44 -16.13 40.96 -30.67
N GLY A 45 -17.11 41.12 -31.56
CA GLY A 45 -17.14 40.51 -32.89
C GLY A 45 -17.54 39.03 -32.91
N MET A 46 -18.12 38.51 -31.82
CA MET A 46 -18.59 37.12 -31.78
C MET A 46 -19.93 36.98 -32.49
N THR A 47 -20.08 35.95 -33.32
CA THR A 47 -21.31 35.65 -34.09
C THR A 47 -22.15 34.57 -33.42
N GLU A 48 -21.50 33.57 -32.82
CA GLU A 48 -22.12 32.46 -32.12
C GLU A 48 -21.35 32.14 -30.82
N VAL A 49 -22.07 31.59 -29.84
CA VAL A 49 -21.48 31.13 -28.58
C VAL A 49 -22.10 29.78 -28.22
N VAL A 50 -21.29 28.86 -27.72
CA VAL A 50 -21.77 27.57 -27.21
C VAL A 50 -22.44 27.79 -25.86
N VAL A 51 -23.75 27.54 -25.80
CA VAL A 51 -24.57 27.74 -24.62
C VAL A 51 -25.44 26.52 -24.31
N ALA A 52 -25.90 26.46 -23.07
CA ALA A 52 -26.93 25.57 -22.59
C ALA A 52 -28.22 26.37 -22.35
N SER A 53 -29.28 26.04 -23.08
CA SER A 53 -30.60 26.66 -22.94
C SER A 53 -31.55 25.75 -22.18
N LYS A 54 -32.18 26.29 -21.14
CA LYS A 54 -33.17 25.57 -20.32
C LYS A 54 -34.50 25.46 -21.06
N ALA A 55 -35.13 24.29 -20.98
CA ALA A 55 -36.54 24.14 -21.30
C ALA A 55 -37.42 24.73 -20.17
N PRO A 56 -38.69 25.11 -20.43
CA PRO A 56 -39.57 25.68 -19.41
C PRO A 56 -39.78 24.81 -18.16
N ASP A 57 -39.68 23.49 -18.32
CA ASP A 57 -39.83 22.47 -17.28
C ASP A 57 -38.49 21.95 -16.72
N ASP A 58 -37.36 22.57 -17.08
CA ASP A 58 -36.04 22.22 -16.55
C ASP A 58 -35.82 22.89 -15.17
N LEU A 59 -35.48 22.07 -14.17
CA LEU A 59 -34.97 22.53 -12.88
C LEU A 59 -33.48 22.87 -12.99
N ASP A 60 -33.07 23.92 -12.29
CA ASP A 60 -31.64 24.25 -12.10
C ASP A 60 -30.88 23.09 -11.43
N GLU A 61 -29.61 22.90 -11.81
CA GLU A 61 -28.77 21.80 -11.30
C GLU A 61 -28.71 21.74 -9.77
N ASN A 62 -28.58 22.89 -9.08
CA ASN A 62 -28.47 22.91 -7.63
C ASN A 62 -29.83 22.59 -7.02
N LYS A 63 -30.91 23.18 -7.58
CA LYS A 63 -32.25 22.92 -7.09
C LYS A 63 -32.65 21.46 -7.24
N ALA A 64 -32.34 20.84 -8.37
CA ALA A 64 -32.58 19.43 -8.61
C ALA A 64 -31.77 18.54 -7.64
N ALA A 65 -30.48 18.83 -7.46
CA ALA A 65 -29.63 18.10 -6.52
C ALA A 65 -30.14 18.19 -5.07
N GLU A 66 -30.57 19.37 -4.63
CA GLU A 66 -31.13 19.59 -3.28
C GLU A 66 -32.39 18.78 -3.04
N LEU A 67 -33.31 18.77 -4.01
CA LEU A 67 -34.58 18.05 -3.87
C LEU A 67 -34.37 16.54 -3.77
N ILE A 68 -33.48 15.96 -4.58
CA ILE A 68 -33.14 14.53 -4.53
C ILE A 68 -32.40 14.22 -3.23
N ALA A 69 -31.41 15.02 -2.85
CA ALA A 69 -30.66 14.81 -1.62
C ALA A 69 -31.53 14.92 -0.37
N ALA A 70 -32.48 15.86 -0.34
CA ALA A 70 -33.43 16.00 0.75
C ALA A 70 -34.29 14.73 0.93
N ALA A 71 -34.64 14.04 -0.16
CA ALA A 71 -35.37 12.78 -0.12
C ALA A 71 -34.53 11.60 0.39
N LEU A 72 -33.20 11.71 0.35
CA LEU A 72 -32.24 10.71 0.85
C LEU A 72 -31.83 10.94 2.32
N VAL A 73 -32.10 12.12 2.89
CA VAL A 73 -31.77 12.43 4.29
C VAL A 73 -32.50 11.45 5.21
N SER A 74 -31.74 10.81 6.09
CA SER A 74 -32.23 9.88 7.11
C SER A 74 -31.67 10.24 8.48
N GLN A 75 -32.12 9.55 9.53
CA GLN A 75 -31.53 9.72 10.86
C GLN A 75 -30.01 9.53 10.82
N GLY A 76 -29.26 10.48 11.38
CA GLY A 76 -27.80 10.46 11.43
C GLY A 76 -27.09 10.87 10.13
N ILE A 77 -27.82 11.23 9.07
CA ILE A 77 -27.25 11.72 7.80
C ILE A 77 -27.78 13.12 7.53
N GLU A 78 -26.90 14.04 7.15
CA GLU A 78 -27.27 15.41 6.78
C GLU A 78 -26.82 15.75 5.35
N ALA A 79 -27.59 16.59 4.66
CA ALA A 79 -27.22 17.15 3.37
C ALA A 79 -26.49 18.49 3.56
N ARG A 80 -25.37 18.68 2.86
CA ARG A 80 -24.70 19.98 2.77
C ARG A 80 -25.34 20.84 1.66
N PRO A 81 -25.15 22.18 1.68
CA PRO A 81 -25.68 23.05 0.64
C PRO A 81 -25.20 22.63 -0.76
N ALA A 82 -26.06 22.81 -1.76
CA ALA A 82 -25.69 22.50 -3.13
C ALA A 82 -24.62 23.45 -3.65
N SER A 83 -23.73 22.91 -4.49
CA SER A 83 -22.77 23.69 -5.23
C SER A 83 -22.45 22.99 -6.54
N THR A 84 -22.58 23.70 -7.66
CA THR A 84 -22.29 23.20 -9.02
C THR A 84 -23.05 21.90 -9.33
N GLY A 85 -24.35 21.84 -9.02
CA GLY A 85 -25.19 20.67 -9.22
C GLY A 85 -24.87 19.48 -8.32
N ARG A 86 -24.09 19.67 -7.25
CA ARG A 86 -23.70 18.60 -6.32
C ARG A 86 -24.21 18.86 -4.92
N VAL A 87 -24.74 17.83 -4.27
CA VAL A 87 -25.04 17.81 -2.84
C VAL A 87 -24.36 16.61 -2.20
N ASN A 88 -23.59 16.85 -1.15
CA ASN A 88 -22.90 15.80 -0.40
C ASN A 88 -23.65 15.50 0.90
N LEU A 89 -23.89 14.22 1.14
CA LEU A 89 -24.53 13.68 2.33
C LEU A 89 -23.44 13.19 3.30
N HIS A 90 -23.50 13.62 4.56
CA HIS A 90 -22.49 13.32 5.57
C HIS A 90 -23.10 12.64 6.78
N ALA A 91 -22.36 11.72 7.39
CA ALA A 91 -22.70 11.15 8.69
C ALA A 91 -22.53 12.22 9.78
N VAL A 92 -23.51 12.36 10.67
CA VAL A 92 -23.46 13.29 11.80
C VAL A 92 -22.81 12.63 13.03
N VAL A 93 -22.84 11.30 13.08
CA VAL A 93 -22.29 10.48 14.18
C VAL A 93 -21.50 9.31 13.60
N SER A 94 -20.62 8.71 14.39
CA SER A 94 -19.90 7.49 13.97
C SER A 94 -20.81 6.25 14.05
N GLY A 95 -20.64 5.32 13.12
CA GLY A 95 -21.49 4.13 13.03
C GLY A 95 -21.22 3.28 11.79
N VAL A 96 -22.21 2.47 11.43
CA VAL A 96 -22.19 1.65 10.21
C VAL A 96 -23.20 2.18 9.20
N PHE A 97 -22.73 2.51 8.00
CA PHE A 97 -23.56 2.94 6.88
C PHE A 97 -24.15 1.74 6.15
N THR A 98 -25.44 1.77 5.82
CA THR A 98 -26.09 0.76 4.98
C THR A 98 -26.79 1.40 3.80
N VAL A 99 -26.80 0.70 2.66
CA VAL A 99 -27.41 1.19 1.41
C VAL A 99 -28.14 0.08 0.65
N ASP A 100 -29.33 0.40 0.14
CA ASP A 100 -30.05 -0.44 -0.80
C ASP A 100 -29.48 -0.26 -2.21
N ARG A 101 -28.69 -1.23 -2.65
CA ARG A 101 -28.10 -1.26 -3.99
C ARG A 101 -29.16 -1.19 -5.10
N GLY A 102 -30.30 -1.86 -4.92
CA GLY A 102 -31.37 -1.89 -5.92
C GLY A 102 -31.96 -0.49 -6.17
N VAL A 103 -32.16 0.28 -5.11
CA VAL A 103 -32.64 1.67 -5.21
C VAL A 103 -31.59 2.58 -5.84
N VAL A 104 -30.32 2.47 -5.42
CA VAL A 104 -29.22 3.26 -6.02
C VAL A 104 -29.10 2.99 -7.52
N ASP A 105 -29.10 1.71 -7.91
CA ASP A 105 -29.02 1.33 -9.32
C ASP A 105 -30.26 1.79 -10.11
N ALA A 106 -31.44 1.74 -9.50
CA ALA A 106 -32.68 2.20 -10.15
C ALA A 106 -32.68 3.72 -10.37
N LEU A 107 -32.21 4.50 -9.39
CA LEU A 107 -32.08 5.96 -9.51
C LEU A 107 -31.08 6.33 -10.60
N ASN A 108 -29.91 5.70 -10.61
CA ASN A 108 -28.88 5.93 -11.64
C ASN A 108 -29.30 5.49 -13.05
N ARG A 109 -30.33 4.65 -13.19
CA ARG A 109 -30.91 4.23 -14.47
C ARG A 109 -31.95 5.20 -15.04
N ILE A 110 -32.43 6.18 -14.26
CA ILE A 110 -33.45 7.13 -14.72
C ILE A 110 -32.95 7.90 -15.93
N ASP A 111 -31.83 8.60 -15.76
CA ASP A 111 -31.20 9.41 -16.80
C ASP A 111 -29.74 9.69 -16.41
N PRO A 112 -28.78 9.61 -17.35
CA PRO A 112 -27.37 9.89 -17.07
C PRO A 112 -27.09 11.31 -16.56
N ALA A 113 -28.02 12.26 -16.70
CA ALA A 113 -27.92 13.58 -16.10
C ALA A 113 -27.97 13.58 -14.56
N ILE A 114 -28.55 12.54 -13.95
CA ILE A 114 -28.73 12.40 -12.50
C ILE A 114 -27.89 11.23 -12.01
N THR A 115 -26.97 11.48 -11.09
CA THR A 115 -26.18 10.41 -10.47
C THR A 115 -26.23 10.45 -8.95
N LEU A 116 -26.24 9.27 -8.34
CA LEU A 116 -26.09 9.01 -6.92
C LEU A 116 -24.93 8.04 -6.72
N ALA A 117 -23.91 8.46 -5.98
CA ALA A 117 -22.81 7.60 -5.55
C ALA A 117 -22.80 7.51 -4.03
N THR A 118 -22.48 6.33 -3.49
CA THR A 118 -22.44 6.07 -2.04
C THR A 118 -21.15 5.34 -1.65
N LEU A 119 -20.83 5.34 -0.35
CA LEU A 119 -19.90 4.35 0.18
C LEU A 119 -20.45 2.92 -0.01
N PRO A 120 -19.59 1.89 0.03
CA PRO A 120 -20.04 0.50 0.05
C PRO A 120 -21.00 0.20 1.20
N ASP A 121 -21.91 -0.74 0.99
CA ASP A 121 -22.80 -1.23 2.04
C ASP A 121 -22.00 -1.78 3.24
N PHE A 122 -22.49 -1.53 4.45
CA PHE A 122 -21.84 -1.82 5.72
C PHE A 122 -20.48 -1.14 5.97
N SER A 123 -20.21 -0.01 5.32
CA SER A 123 -19.00 0.78 5.62
C SER A 123 -19.05 1.34 7.04
N THR A 124 -17.98 1.15 7.81
CA THR A 124 -17.76 1.89 9.06
C THR A 124 -17.44 3.35 8.73
N VAL A 125 -18.11 4.28 9.40
CA VAL A 125 -17.98 5.71 9.15
C VAL A 125 -17.76 6.51 10.43
N GLU A 126 -17.02 7.60 10.31
CA GLU A 126 -16.80 8.57 11.37
C GLU A 126 -17.76 9.77 11.25
N ALA A 127 -18.05 10.41 12.37
CA ALA A 127 -18.79 11.67 12.38
C ALA A 127 -18.13 12.72 11.46
N GLY A 128 -18.92 13.34 10.60
CA GLY A 128 -18.47 14.30 9.59
C GLY A 128 -18.00 13.67 8.27
N GLN A 129 -17.95 12.34 8.15
CA GLN A 129 -17.54 11.67 6.91
C GLN A 129 -18.64 11.74 5.83
N MET A 130 -18.26 12.00 4.58
CA MET A 130 -19.17 11.93 3.44
C MET A 130 -19.54 10.48 3.13
N VAL A 131 -20.84 10.18 3.08
CA VAL A 131 -21.38 8.81 2.86
C VAL A 131 -22.05 8.64 1.51
N ALA A 132 -22.55 9.72 0.92
CA ALA A 132 -23.15 9.72 -0.40
C ALA A 132 -23.06 11.10 -1.06
N THR A 133 -23.20 11.15 -2.39
CA THR A 133 -23.26 12.40 -3.16
C THR A 133 -24.26 12.27 -4.30
N VAL A 134 -25.11 13.28 -4.44
CA VAL A 134 -25.99 13.47 -5.59
C VAL A 134 -25.33 14.47 -6.52
N LYS A 135 -25.30 14.16 -7.82
CA LYS A 135 -24.76 15.03 -8.84
C LYS A 135 -25.74 15.14 -10.02
N ILE A 136 -26.14 16.37 -10.31
CA ILE A 136 -26.71 16.78 -11.58
C ILE A 136 -25.55 17.21 -12.46
N ILE A 137 -25.35 16.51 -13.58
CA ILE A 137 -24.22 16.71 -14.49
C ILE A 137 -24.40 17.95 -15.38
N PRO A 138 -25.55 18.13 -16.08
CA PRO A 138 -25.82 19.34 -16.83
C PRO A 138 -26.29 20.47 -15.91
N PHE A 139 -26.20 21.72 -16.37
CA PHE A 139 -26.71 22.90 -15.65
C PHE A 139 -28.21 22.87 -15.29
N ALA A 140 -28.98 21.98 -15.90
CA ALA A 140 -30.40 21.83 -15.65
C ALA A 140 -30.90 20.45 -16.09
N VAL A 141 -31.96 19.96 -15.46
CA VAL A 141 -32.57 18.64 -15.75
C VAL A 141 -34.09 18.74 -15.70
N ALA A 142 -34.78 17.96 -16.53
CA ALA A 142 -36.24 17.98 -16.62
C ALA A 142 -36.88 17.59 -15.28
N GLU A 143 -37.84 18.40 -14.82
CA GLU A 143 -38.54 18.20 -13.55
C GLU A 143 -39.17 16.79 -13.39
N PRO A 144 -39.78 16.17 -14.42
CA PRO A 144 -40.32 14.82 -14.29
C PRO A 144 -39.27 13.76 -13.90
N LEU A 145 -38.01 13.89 -14.36
CA LEU A 145 -36.93 12.97 -14.02
C LEU A 145 -36.52 13.13 -12.55
N VAL A 146 -36.46 14.37 -12.06
CA VAL A 146 -36.20 14.67 -10.64
C VAL A 146 -37.30 14.09 -9.75
N ARG A 147 -38.57 14.20 -10.16
CA ARG A 147 -39.70 13.61 -9.42
C ARG A 147 -39.61 12.08 -9.34
N GLN A 148 -39.19 11.42 -10.42
CA GLN A 148 -38.93 9.97 -10.40
C GLN A 148 -37.79 9.61 -9.43
N ALA A 149 -36.70 10.38 -9.46
CA ALA A 149 -35.56 10.17 -8.56
C ALA A 149 -35.95 10.34 -7.08
N ILE A 150 -36.72 11.38 -6.76
CA ILE A 150 -37.28 11.59 -5.41
C ILE A 150 -38.17 10.42 -5.01
N THR A 151 -39.05 9.95 -5.89
CA THR A 151 -39.95 8.82 -5.61
C THR A 151 -39.17 7.57 -5.22
N LEU A 152 -38.09 7.25 -5.93
CA LEU A 152 -37.20 6.14 -5.58
C LEU A 152 -36.42 6.40 -4.28
N ALA A 153 -35.86 7.60 -4.13
CA ALA A 153 -35.10 8.01 -2.96
C ALA A 153 -35.92 7.96 -1.66
N SER A 154 -37.24 8.12 -1.75
CA SER A 154 -38.14 8.05 -0.59
C SER A 154 -38.64 6.64 -0.26
N ARG A 155 -38.29 5.60 -1.03
CA ARG A 155 -38.70 4.21 -0.73
C ARG A 155 -37.82 3.61 0.36
N ASP A 156 -38.43 3.26 1.49
CA ASP A 156 -37.83 2.49 2.59
C ASP A 156 -36.49 3.03 3.15
N LEU A 157 -36.22 4.32 2.93
CA LEU A 157 -34.97 5.02 3.27
C LEU A 157 -33.74 4.26 2.72
N PRO A 158 -33.37 4.46 1.44
CA PRO A 158 -32.40 3.61 0.76
C PRO A 158 -30.98 3.80 1.27
N ILE A 159 -30.71 4.84 2.06
CA ILE A 159 -29.48 5.00 2.81
C ILE A 159 -29.82 5.18 4.28
N LYS A 160 -29.05 4.53 5.16
CA LYS A 160 -29.21 4.61 6.61
C LYS A 160 -27.85 4.65 7.29
N LEU A 161 -27.81 5.30 8.43
CA LEU A 161 -26.69 5.23 9.35
C LEU A 161 -27.16 4.56 10.64
N HIS A 162 -26.40 3.56 11.09
CA HIS A 162 -26.63 2.86 12.36
C HIS A 162 -25.57 3.32 13.36
N PRO A 163 -25.88 4.27 14.26
CA PRO A 163 -24.90 4.79 15.20
C PRO A 163 -24.35 3.69 16.09
N PHE A 164 -23.08 3.79 16.44
CA PHE A 164 -22.50 2.87 17.42
C PHE A 164 -23.17 3.02 18.79
N GLN A 165 -23.38 1.89 19.45
CA GLN A 165 -23.90 1.80 20.80
C GLN A 165 -22.75 1.41 21.73
N PRO A 166 -22.34 2.27 22.68
CA PRO A 166 -21.31 1.94 23.65
C PRO A 166 -21.62 0.67 24.42
N ARG A 167 -20.67 -0.27 24.46
CA ARG A 167 -20.78 -1.54 25.19
C ARG A 167 -19.65 -1.72 26.19
N ARG A 168 -19.94 -2.42 27.28
CA ARG A 168 -18.92 -2.97 28.17
C ARG A 168 -18.53 -4.36 27.68
N VAL A 169 -17.27 -4.55 27.29
CA VAL A 169 -16.79 -5.79 26.70
C VAL A 169 -15.86 -6.53 27.66
N GLY A 170 -16.12 -7.81 27.88
CA GLY A 170 -15.20 -8.70 28.58
C GLY A 170 -14.25 -9.40 27.61
N LEU A 171 -12.99 -9.58 27.99
CA LEU A 171 -11.97 -10.28 27.20
C LEU A 171 -11.48 -11.55 27.92
N VAL A 172 -11.61 -12.70 27.27
CA VAL A 172 -10.91 -13.92 27.65
C VAL A 172 -9.68 -14.07 26.77
N GLN A 173 -8.50 -14.25 27.37
CA GLN A 173 -7.31 -14.67 26.63
C GLN A 173 -6.82 -16.01 27.15
N THR A 174 -6.65 -16.99 26.26
CA THR A 174 -6.05 -18.26 26.67
C THR A 174 -4.53 -18.20 26.64
N VAL A 175 -3.89 -18.96 27.52
CA VAL A 175 -2.44 -19.04 27.65
C VAL A 175 -1.92 -20.43 27.30
N LEU A 176 -0.77 -20.46 26.63
CA LEU A 176 0.09 -21.63 26.44
C LEU A 176 1.52 -21.21 26.80
N PRO A 177 2.41 -22.15 27.20
CA PRO A 177 3.80 -21.82 27.56
C PRO A 177 4.57 -21.06 26.48
N SER A 178 4.19 -21.23 25.20
CA SER A 178 4.80 -20.57 24.04
C SER A 178 4.42 -19.09 23.89
N ILE A 179 3.36 -18.62 24.55
CA ILE A 179 2.87 -17.25 24.40
C ILE A 179 3.45 -16.34 25.47
N LYS A 180 4.22 -15.35 25.03
CA LYS A 180 4.78 -14.33 25.92
C LYS A 180 3.68 -13.44 26.50
N LYS A 181 3.80 -13.08 27.78
CA LYS A 181 2.90 -12.13 28.46
C LYS A 181 2.70 -10.83 27.66
N SER A 182 3.77 -10.28 27.06
CA SER A 182 3.72 -9.07 26.25
C SER A 182 2.87 -9.18 24.98
N VAL A 183 2.57 -10.38 24.49
CA VAL A 183 1.61 -10.58 23.38
C VAL A 183 0.18 -10.43 23.90
N LEU A 184 -0.10 -10.96 25.09
CA LEU A 184 -1.41 -10.86 25.74
C LEU A 184 -1.71 -9.40 26.12
N ASP A 185 -0.74 -8.72 26.74
CA ASP A 185 -0.87 -7.31 27.13
C ASP A 185 -1.18 -6.43 25.89
N ARG A 186 -0.39 -6.58 24.81
CA ARG A 186 -0.64 -5.87 23.54
C ARG A 186 -1.99 -6.23 22.93
N THR A 187 -2.50 -7.44 23.12
CA THR A 187 -3.82 -7.82 22.59
C THR A 187 -4.94 -7.08 23.32
N ALA A 188 -4.82 -6.93 24.65
CA ALA A 188 -5.77 -6.15 25.43
C ALA A 188 -5.75 -4.67 25.00
N GLU A 189 -4.55 -4.08 24.86
CA GLU A 189 -4.38 -2.70 24.36
C GLU A 189 -5.04 -2.51 22.98
N ARG A 190 -4.76 -3.40 22.01
CA ARG A 190 -5.34 -3.31 20.67
C ARG A 190 -6.84 -3.56 20.65
N THR A 191 -7.34 -4.40 21.54
CA THR A 191 -8.78 -4.60 21.70
C THR A 191 -9.43 -3.32 22.21
N ALA A 192 -8.84 -2.67 23.21
CA ALA A 192 -9.33 -1.39 23.71
C ALA A 192 -9.32 -0.30 22.62
N ASP A 193 -8.25 -0.19 21.82
CA ASP A 193 -8.17 0.73 20.68
C ASP A 193 -9.32 0.52 19.69
N ARG A 194 -9.61 -0.74 19.33
CA ARG A 194 -10.71 -1.10 18.41
C ARG A 194 -12.07 -0.73 18.98
N LEU A 195 -12.29 -0.99 20.27
CA LEU A 195 -13.55 -0.72 20.96
C LEU A 195 -13.82 0.79 21.11
N ALA A 196 -12.79 1.59 21.36
CA ALA A 196 -12.90 3.03 21.56
C ALA A 196 -13.58 3.76 20.39
N ARG A 197 -13.41 3.27 19.15
CA ARG A 197 -14.07 3.81 17.93
C ARG A 197 -15.60 3.82 18.04
N SER A 198 -16.16 2.86 18.76
CA SER A 198 -17.61 2.72 18.99
C SER A 198 -18.08 3.36 20.31
N GLY A 199 -17.18 4.04 21.03
CA GLY A 199 -17.41 4.49 22.41
C GLY A 199 -17.45 3.35 23.44
N SER A 200 -17.15 2.12 23.02
CA SER A 200 -17.12 0.94 23.89
C SER A 200 -15.83 0.85 24.70
N ILE A 201 -15.87 0.09 25.79
CA ILE A 201 -14.72 -0.09 26.68
C ILE A 201 -14.40 -1.57 26.89
N LEU A 202 -13.10 -1.87 27.03
CA LEU A 202 -12.65 -3.14 27.58
C LEU A 202 -12.79 -3.08 29.11
N ALA A 203 -13.81 -3.73 29.65
CA ALA A 203 -14.22 -3.58 31.05
C ALA A 203 -13.55 -4.58 32.00
N GLU A 204 -13.26 -5.79 31.52
CA GLU A 204 -12.61 -6.82 32.32
C GLU A 204 -11.81 -7.77 31.42
N GLU A 205 -10.67 -8.24 31.90
CA GLU A 205 -9.85 -9.25 31.24
C GLU A 205 -9.63 -10.47 32.15
N ILE A 206 -9.86 -11.68 31.63
CA ILE A 206 -9.56 -12.95 32.30
C ILE A 206 -8.57 -13.76 31.44
N ARG A 207 -7.49 -14.25 32.06
CA ARG A 207 -6.50 -15.13 31.41
C ARG A 207 -6.58 -16.54 31.97
N VAL A 208 -6.78 -17.54 31.11
CA VAL A 208 -6.99 -18.96 31.50
C VAL A 208 -6.16 -19.92 30.64
N SER A 209 -6.00 -21.18 31.07
CA SER A 209 -5.41 -22.23 30.23
C SER A 209 -6.19 -22.40 28.92
N HIS A 210 -5.54 -22.86 27.86
CA HIS A 210 -6.19 -23.14 26.58
C HIS A 210 -6.94 -24.49 26.61
N GLU A 211 -7.96 -24.58 27.48
CA GLU A 211 -8.76 -25.79 27.69
C GLU A 211 -10.26 -25.45 27.69
N THR A 212 -11.07 -26.31 27.09
CA THR A 212 -12.52 -26.08 26.92
C THR A 212 -13.24 -25.71 28.23
N PRO A 213 -13.05 -26.43 29.36
CA PRO A 213 -13.73 -26.09 30.60
C PRO A 213 -13.34 -24.72 31.15
N THR A 214 -12.06 -24.36 31.11
CA THR A 214 -11.58 -23.11 31.72
C THR A 214 -11.99 -21.89 30.89
N VAL A 215 -12.00 -22.02 29.56
CA VAL A 215 -12.51 -20.99 28.65
C VAL A 215 -14.02 -20.80 28.81
N ALA A 216 -14.77 -21.90 28.91
CA ALA A 216 -16.22 -21.88 29.10
C ALA A 216 -16.61 -21.11 30.37
N GLU A 217 -16.02 -21.47 31.52
CA GLU A 217 -16.32 -20.81 32.80
C GLU A 217 -15.95 -19.31 32.77
N ALA A 218 -14.80 -18.95 32.18
CA ALA A 218 -14.40 -17.55 32.03
C ALA A 218 -15.36 -16.75 31.13
N ALA A 219 -15.75 -17.32 29.98
CA ALA A 219 -16.68 -16.68 29.05
C ALA A 219 -18.07 -16.49 29.66
N LYS A 220 -18.58 -17.50 30.38
CA LYS A 220 -19.84 -17.44 31.15
C LYS A 220 -19.79 -16.35 32.21
N ALA A 221 -18.72 -16.30 33.00
CA ALA A 221 -18.55 -15.30 34.05
C ALA A 221 -18.55 -13.87 33.47
N LEU A 222 -17.88 -13.65 32.34
CA LEU A 222 -17.87 -12.34 31.68
C LEU A 222 -19.22 -12.01 31.04
N ALA A 223 -19.89 -12.95 30.38
CA ALA A 223 -21.21 -12.75 29.77
C ALA A 223 -22.28 -12.38 30.80
N ALA A 224 -22.15 -12.84 32.05
CA ALA A 224 -23.05 -12.45 33.14
C ALA A 224 -22.87 -10.99 33.60
N ARG A 225 -21.72 -10.36 33.33
CA ARG A 225 -21.35 -9.01 33.82
C ARG A 225 -21.21 -7.95 32.72
N HIS A 226 -21.16 -8.37 31.45
CA HIS A 226 -20.79 -7.53 30.31
C HIS A 226 -21.75 -7.70 29.14
N ASP A 227 -21.74 -6.75 28.21
CA ASP A 227 -22.66 -6.73 27.09
C ASP A 227 -22.22 -7.61 25.93
N MET A 228 -20.95 -8.01 25.94
CA MET A 228 -20.29 -8.80 24.90
C MET A 228 -19.03 -9.45 25.47
N VAL A 229 -18.66 -10.61 24.93
CA VAL A 229 -17.40 -11.28 25.25
C VAL A 229 -16.56 -11.47 24.00
N LEU A 230 -15.26 -11.15 24.10
CA LEU A 230 -14.26 -11.47 23.10
C LEU A 230 -13.35 -12.57 23.65
N ILE A 231 -13.04 -13.57 22.84
CA ILE A 231 -12.16 -14.67 23.21
C ILE A 231 -11.00 -14.72 22.24
N PHE A 232 -9.78 -14.56 22.75
CA PHE A 232 -8.54 -14.71 21.97
C PHE A 232 -7.84 -16.03 22.32
N GLY A 233 -7.89 -16.97 21.38
CA GLY A 233 -7.20 -18.25 21.45
C GLY A 233 -5.68 -18.12 21.44
N ALA A 234 -5.02 -19.03 22.14
CA ALA A 234 -3.57 -19.22 22.16
C ALA A 234 -3.12 -19.96 20.90
N SER A 235 -3.97 -20.87 20.42
CA SER A 235 -3.88 -21.50 19.11
C SER A 235 -4.91 -20.92 18.15
N ALA A 236 -4.66 -21.08 16.86
CA ALA A 236 -5.64 -20.85 15.81
C ALA A 236 -6.75 -21.90 15.89
N VAL A 237 -8.00 -21.49 15.65
CA VAL A 237 -9.15 -22.41 15.59
C VAL A 237 -8.99 -23.30 14.37
N ALA A 238 -8.89 -24.61 14.58
CA ALA A 238 -8.68 -25.59 13.52
C ALA A 238 -10.01 -26.03 12.87
N ASP A 239 -11.02 -26.30 13.68
CA ASP A 239 -12.33 -26.78 13.23
C ASP A 239 -13.46 -26.39 14.19
N ALA A 240 -14.64 -26.93 13.91
CA ALA A 240 -15.84 -26.66 14.69
C ALA A 240 -15.78 -27.22 16.11
N ASP A 241 -14.92 -28.20 16.43
CA ASP A 241 -14.79 -28.90 17.72
C ASP A 241 -13.58 -28.46 18.56
N ASP A 242 -12.79 -27.53 18.04
CA ASP A 242 -11.68 -26.90 18.77
C ASP A 242 -12.16 -26.16 20.05
N VAL A 243 -11.20 -25.79 20.90
CA VAL A 243 -11.39 -25.26 22.25
C VAL A 243 -12.37 -24.08 22.31
N ILE A 244 -12.24 -23.10 21.40
CA ILE A 244 -13.05 -21.88 21.46
C ILE A 244 -14.51 -22.15 21.08
N PRO A 245 -14.83 -22.75 19.90
CA PRO A 245 -16.20 -23.18 19.61
C PRO A 245 -16.79 -24.12 20.68
N ALA A 246 -16.00 -25.06 21.20
CA ALA A 246 -16.47 -26.02 22.19
C ALA A 246 -16.83 -25.35 23.52
N ALA A 247 -16.03 -24.36 23.94
CA ALA A 247 -16.29 -23.59 25.14
C ALA A 247 -17.57 -22.75 25.02
N ILE A 248 -17.80 -22.14 23.86
CA ILE A 248 -19.04 -21.38 23.60
C ILE A 248 -20.26 -22.31 23.58
N ARG A 249 -20.17 -23.47 22.90
CA ARG A 249 -21.27 -24.47 22.85
C ARG A 249 -21.63 -25.03 24.22
N ARG A 250 -20.67 -25.13 25.14
CA ARG A 250 -20.92 -25.65 26.49
C ARG A 250 -21.83 -24.74 27.31
N GLU A 251 -21.70 -23.42 27.16
CA GLU A 251 -22.43 -22.43 27.98
C GLU A 251 -23.48 -21.64 27.18
N GLY A 252 -23.64 -21.94 25.89
CA GLY A 252 -24.50 -21.19 24.98
C GLY A 252 -24.61 -21.82 23.60
N ARG A 253 -24.69 -20.99 22.56
CA ARG A 253 -24.88 -21.41 21.16
C ARG A 253 -23.73 -20.89 20.30
N VAL A 254 -23.18 -21.74 19.44
CA VAL A 254 -22.33 -21.29 18.33
C VAL A 254 -23.24 -21.04 17.13
N GLU A 255 -23.18 -19.82 16.61
CA GLU A 255 -23.87 -19.41 15.38
C GLU A 255 -23.06 -19.83 14.16
N ARG A 256 -21.75 -19.58 14.17
CA ARG A 256 -20.88 -19.89 13.03
C ARG A 256 -19.43 -20.10 13.45
N VAL A 257 -18.77 -21.03 12.76
CA VAL A 257 -17.32 -21.20 12.78
C VAL A 257 -16.79 -20.87 11.38
N GLY A 258 -15.90 -19.90 11.33
CA GLY A 258 -15.24 -19.39 10.15
C GLY A 258 -16.02 -18.30 9.41
N MET A 259 -15.32 -17.56 8.57
CA MET A 259 -15.91 -16.53 7.71
C MET A 259 -15.20 -16.46 6.35
N PRO A 260 -15.88 -16.06 5.26
CA PRO A 260 -15.27 -15.95 3.93
C PRO A 260 -14.50 -14.62 3.76
N VAL A 261 -13.74 -14.19 4.78
CA VAL A 261 -12.96 -12.94 4.77
C VAL A 261 -11.53 -13.22 5.22
N ASP A 262 -10.55 -12.66 4.52
CA ASP A 262 -9.14 -12.93 4.75
C ASP A 262 -8.30 -11.63 4.76
N PRO A 263 -7.61 -11.29 5.87
CA PRO A 263 -7.55 -12.02 7.14
C PRO A 263 -8.87 -11.92 7.94
N GLY A 264 -9.22 -13.00 8.65
CA GLY A 264 -10.44 -13.06 9.47
C GLY A 264 -11.10 -14.45 9.51
N ASN A 265 -10.73 -15.31 8.57
CA ASN A 265 -11.37 -16.59 8.26
C ASN A 265 -11.59 -17.57 9.41
N LEU A 266 -10.84 -17.48 10.51
CA LEU A 266 -10.95 -18.36 11.69
C LEU A 266 -11.81 -17.75 12.82
N LEU A 267 -12.65 -16.76 12.49
CA LEU A 267 -13.59 -16.17 13.45
C LEU A 267 -14.63 -17.20 13.90
N VAL A 268 -15.00 -17.15 15.19
CA VAL A 268 -16.12 -17.91 15.74
C VAL A 268 -17.15 -16.90 16.25
N LEU A 269 -18.41 -17.06 15.87
CA LEU A 269 -19.51 -16.26 16.39
C LEU A 269 -20.48 -17.17 17.16
N GLY A 270 -20.92 -16.69 18.31
CA GLY A 270 -21.96 -17.34 19.10
C GLY A 270 -22.55 -16.40 20.14
N GLU A 271 -23.25 -16.98 21.10
CA GLU A 271 -23.86 -16.26 22.21
C GLU A 271 -23.84 -17.10 23.49
N ILE A 272 -23.74 -16.43 24.64
CA ILE A 272 -23.91 -17.01 25.97
C ILE A 272 -24.89 -16.11 26.72
N ALA A 273 -25.98 -16.67 27.25
CA ALA A 273 -27.05 -15.91 27.91
C ALA A 273 -27.54 -14.69 27.08
N SER A 274 -27.73 -14.88 25.77
CA SER A 274 -28.11 -13.84 24.80
C SER A 274 -27.11 -12.68 24.65
N ARG A 275 -25.90 -12.81 25.20
CA ARG A 275 -24.79 -11.88 24.96
C ARG A 275 -23.93 -12.40 23.81
N PRO A 276 -23.59 -11.56 22.82
CA PRO A 276 -22.72 -11.97 21.72
C PRO A 276 -21.33 -12.35 22.23
N VAL A 277 -20.79 -13.43 21.68
CA VAL A 277 -19.45 -13.93 21.94
C VAL A 277 -18.71 -14.09 20.61
N ILE A 278 -17.56 -13.44 20.49
CA ILE A 278 -16.68 -13.62 19.33
C ILE A 278 -15.40 -14.34 19.74
N GLY A 279 -15.14 -15.51 19.18
CA GLY A 279 -13.81 -16.08 19.10
C GLY A 279 -13.01 -15.36 18.02
N ALA A 280 -12.11 -14.46 18.43
CA ALA A 280 -11.34 -13.65 17.51
C ALA A 280 -10.18 -14.47 16.89
N PRO A 281 -9.96 -14.37 15.56
CA PRO A 281 -8.83 -15.05 14.93
C PRO A 281 -7.51 -14.41 15.37
N GLY A 282 -6.43 -15.19 15.42
CA GLY A 282 -5.12 -14.69 15.90
C GLY A 282 -4.59 -13.46 15.15
N CYS A 283 -4.94 -13.31 13.88
CA CYS A 283 -4.61 -12.14 13.06
C CYS A 283 -5.28 -10.83 13.53
N ALA A 284 -6.36 -10.90 14.31
CA ALA A 284 -7.02 -9.72 14.89
C ALA A 284 -6.19 -9.04 15.99
N ARG A 285 -5.09 -9.67 16.45
CA ARG A 285 -4.09 -9.04 17.34
C ARG A 285 -3.27 -7.95 16.63
N SER A 286 -3.28 -7.93 15.30
CA SER A 286 -2.70 -6.85 14.48
C SER A 286 -3.60 -5.59 14.51
N PRO A 287 -3.07 -4.36 14.35
CA PRO A 287 -3.91 -3.17 14.19
C PRO A 287 -4.55 -3.04 12.79
N LYS A 288 -4.16 -3.89 11.83
CA LYS A 288 -4.70 -3.82 10.46
C LYS A 288 -6.17 -4.28 10.42
N LEU A 289 -6.89 -3.82 9.39
CA LEU A 289 -8.27 -4.23 9.13
C LEU A 289 -8.37 -5.76 9.01
N ASN A 290 -9.39 -6.33 9.64
CA ASN A 290 -9.64 -7.76 9.71
C ASN A 290 -11.13 -8.04 9.52
N GLY A 291 -11.51 -9.23 9.04
CA GLY A 291 -12.91 -9.64 9.01
C GLY A 291 -13.59 -9.62 10.38
N PHE A 292 -12.80 -9.79 11.46
CA PHE A 292 -13.22 -9.52 12.83
C PHE A 292 -13.86 -8.13 13.01
N ASP A 293 -13.30 -7.08 12.39
CA ASP A 293 -13.85 -5.72 12.48
C ASP A 293 -15.25 -5.62 11.88
N TRP A 294 -15.50 -6.30 10.76
CA TRP A 294 -16.80 -6.27 10.11
C TRP A 294 -17.90 -6.87 10.99
N VAL A 295 -17.58 -7.93 11.73
CA VAL A 295 -18.49 -8.54 12.69
C VAL A 295 -18.62 -7.64 13.93
N LEU A 296 -17.51 -7.16 14.47
CA LEU A 296 -17.49 -6.30 15.66
C LEU A 296 -18.31 -5.02 15.44
N ASP A 297 -18.03 -4.28 14.38
CA ASP A 297 -18.66 -2.98 14.11
C ASP A 297 -20.17 -3.13 13.88
N ARG A 298 -20.61 -4.19 13.19
CA ARG A 298 -22.04 -4.50 13.02
C ARG A 298 -22.73 -4.77 14.35
N LEU A 299 -22.14 -5.59 15.22
CA LEU A 299 -22.70 -5.86 16.54
C LEU A 299 -22.73 -4.59 17.41
N MET A 300 -21.70 -3.74 17.32
CA MET A 300 -21.68 -2.44 18.02
C MET A 300 -22.75 -1.48 17.50
N ALA A 301 -23.11 -1.57 16.22
CA ALA A 301 -24.21 -0.79 15.62
C ALA A 301 -25.60 -1.43 15.81
N GLY A 302 -25.69 -2.59 16.48
CA GLY A 302 -26.95 -3.32 16.68
C GLY A 302 -27.49 -3.98 15.41
N LEU A 303 -26.64 -4.17 14.40
CA LEU A 303 -26.99 -4.86 13.17
C LEU A 303 -26.92 -6.37 13.34
N PRO A 304 -27.81 -7.13 12.67
CA PRO A 304 -27.79 -8.59 12.71
C PRO A 304 -26.49 -9.12 12.09
N VAL A 305 -25.92 -10.12 12.75
CA VAL A 305 -24.82 -10.93 12.21
C VAL A 305 -25.15 -12.39 12.48
N SER A 306 -25.72 -13.06 11.49
CA SER A 306 -25.98 -14.51 11.52
C SER A 306 -25.07 -15.26 10.55
N ASP A 307 -25.24 -16.57 10.47
CA ASP A 307 -24.60 -17.40 9.45
C ASP A 307 -24.80 -16.84 8.02
N ARG A 308 -26.01 -16.33 7.74
CA ARG A 308 -26.38 -15.74 6.44
C ARG A 308 -25.54 -14.50 6.15
N GLU A 309 -25.47 -13.55 7.08
CA GLU A 309 -24.74 -12.30 6.86
C GLU A 309 -23.24 -12.55 6.72
N ILE A 310 -22.66 -13.45 7.52
CA ILE A 310 -21.24 -13.78 7.42
C ILE A 310 -20.95 -14.48 6.09
N SER A 311 -21.78 -15.42 5.64
CA SER A 311 -21.62 -16.08 4.33
C SER A 311 -21.59 -15.09 3.17
N GLY A 312 -22.37 -14.00 3.27
CA GLY A 312 -22.41 -12.93 2.27
C GLY A 312 -21.17 -12.05 2.21
N MET A 313 -20.25 -12.14 3.18
CA MET A 313 -19.04 -11.28 3.24
C MET A 313 -17.94 -11.70 2.26
N GLY A 314 -18.14 -12.75 1.45
CA GLY A 314 -17.11 -13.25 0.53
C GLY A 314 -16.74 -12.27 -0.58
N VAL A 315 -17.72 -11.54 -1.12
CA VAL A 315 -17.46 -10.50 -2.13
C VAL A 315 -16.83 -9.30 -1.45
N GLY A 316 -15.60 -8.97 -1.85
CA GLY A 316 -14.80 -7.94 -1.17
C GLY A 316 -14.11 -8.45 0.12
N GLY A 317 -14.27 -9.72 0.48
CA GLY A 317 -13.69 -10.34 1.67
C GLY A 317 -12.17 -10.50 1.64
N LEU A 318 -11.50 -10.20 0.52
CA LEU A 318 -10.04 -10.17 0.45
C LEU A 318 -9.52 -8.77 0.82
N LEU A 319 -9.32 -8.54 2.12
CA LEU A 319 -9.03 -7.20 2.66
C LEU A 319 -7.58 -6.77 2.44
N MET A 320 -6.67 -7.73 2.43
CA MET A 320 -5.25 -7.49 2.23
C MET A 320 -4.65 -8.63 1.42
N GLU A 321 -3.88 -8.30 0.38
CA GLU A 321 -2.73 -9.11 0.02
C GLU A 321 -1.64 -8.84 1.04
N ILE A 322 -1.44 -9.79 1.96
CA ILE A 322 -0.35 -9.71 2.91
C ILE A 322 0.89 -10.30 2.23
N GLU A 323 1.95 -9.51 2.07
CA GLU A 323 3.30 -9.99 1.71
C GLU A 323 3.86 -11.04 2.69
N SER A 324 3.15 -11.32 3.79
CA SER A 324 3.52 -12.24 4.86
C SER A 324 2.43 -13.24 5.27
N ARG A 325 1.58 -13.71 4.34
CA ARG A 325 0.87 -14.99 4.59
C ARG A 325 1.81 -16.17 4.33
N PRO A 326 2.05 -17.06 5.31
CA PRO A 326 2.37 -18.44 4.99
C PRO A 326 1.09 -19.09 4.47
N GLN A 327 0.81 -18.98 3.17
CA GLN A 327 -0.31 -19.69 2.54
C GLN A 327 -0.01 -21.21 2.49
N PRO A 328 -1.04 -22.08 2.57
CA PRO A 328 -0.93 -23.43 2.05
C PRO A 328 -0.57 -23.34 0.57
N ARG A 329 0.46 -24.06 0.14
CA ARG A 329 1.08 -23.97 -1.18
C ARG A 329 0.07 -24.17 -2.32
N GLU A 330 -0.43 -23.09 -2.90
CA GLU A 330 -0.42 -23.02 -4.36
C GLU A 330 1.05 -22.82 -4.76
N PRO A 331 1.62 -23.65 -5.65
CA PRO A 331 2.99 -23.44 -6.10
C PRO A 331 3.04 -22.12 -6.88
N LYS A 332 3.39 -21.02 -6.19
CA LYS A 332 3.83 -19.80 -6.85
C LYS A 332 4.97 -20.20 -7.79
N PRO A 333 4.94 -19.80 -9.08
CA PRO A 333 6.14 -19.90 -9.89
C PRO A 333 7.24 -19.12 -9.14
N ALA A 334 8.36 -19.78 -8.87
CA ALA A 334 9.44 -19.21 -8.08
C ALA A 334 9.79 -17.82 -8.65
N ARG A 335 9.63 -16.76 -7.85
CA ARG A 335 10.26 -15.48 -8.16
C ARG A 335 11.76 -15.78 -8.19
N SER A 336 12.38 -15.76 -9.36
CA SER A 336 13.82 -15.99 -9.49
C SER A 336 14.53 -14.93 -8.64
N LEU A 337 15.18 -15.36 -7.55
CA LEU A 337 15.99 -14.48 -6.72
C LEU A 337 17.21 -14.02 -7.53
N SER A 338 17.04 -12.97 -8.32
CA SER A 338 18.10 -12.46 -9.19
C SER A 338 18.96 -11.45 -8.46
N VAL A 339 20.28 -11.61 -8.54
CA VAL A 339 21.27 -10.65 -8.07
C VAL A 339 21.70 -9.78 -9.25
N ALA A 340 21.87 -8.48 -9.04
CA ALA A 340 22.58 -7.61 -9.98
C ALA A 340 23.96 -7.27 -9.45
N ALA A 341 24.93 -7.02 -10.33
CA ALA A 341 26.25 -6.55 -9.95
C ALA A 341 26.41 -5.05 -10.22
N VAL A 342 27.11 -4.38 -9.30
CA VAL A 342 27.55 -3.00 -9.41
C VAL A 342 29.06 -2.99 -9.27
N ILE A 343 29.76 -2.70 -10.37
CA ILE A 343 31.21 -2.48 -10.38
C ILE A 343 31.48 -1.00 -10.08
N LEU A 344 32.25 -0.71 -9.05
CA LEU A 344 32.68 0.65 -8.70
C LEU A 344 34.03 0.95 -9.35
N ALA A 345 34.03 1.83 -10.36
CA ALA A 345 35.18 2.19 -11.18
C ALA A 345 35.43 3.72 -11.21
N ALA A 346 34.89 4.45 -10.24
CA ALA A 346 34.89 5.92 -10.23
C ALA A 346 36.05 6.57 -9.46
N GLY A 347 36.91 5.76 -8.81
CA GLY A 347 38.00 6.23 -7.96
C GLY A 347 39.13 6.91 -8.73
N LYS A 348 39.78 7.90 -8.10
CA LYS A 348 40.93 8.62 -8.66
C LYS A 348 42.25 7.83 -8.61
N GLY A 349 42.33 6.82 -7.75
CA GLY A 349 43.56 6.02 -7.58
C GLY A 349 44.77 6.85 -7.11
N GLU A 350 44.57 7.85 -6.23
CA GLU A 350 45.61 8.83 -5.84
C GLU A 350 46.90 8.18 -5.33
N ARG A 351 46.80 7.00 -4.70
CA ARG A 351 47.94 6.21 -4.19
C ARG A 351 48.83 5.61 -5.28
N MET A 352 48.31 5.46 -6.50
CA MET A 352 49.08 4.95 -7.65
C MET A 352 50.07 5.97 -8.20
N GLY A 353 49.84 7.27 -7.96
CA GLY A 353 50.75 8.36 -8.37
C GLY A 353 51.06 8.43 -9.87
N GLY A 354 50.31 7.71 -10.73
CA GLY A 354 50.64 7.44 -12.13
C GLY A 354 49.37 7.21 -12.99
N PRO A 355 49.48 6.54 -14.17
CA PRO A 355 48.35 6.30 -15.06
C PRO A 355 47.22 5.53 -14.37
N ASN A 356 45.99 5.67 -14.88
CA ASN A 356 44.80 5.09 -14.25
C ASN A 356 44.92 3.56 -14.13
N LYS A 357 44.99 3.05 -12.89
CA LYS A 357 45.18 1.63 -12.58
C LYS A 357 44.17 0.69 -13.24
N LEU A 358 42.97 1.17 -13.51
CA LEU A 358 41.93 0.41 -14.18
C LEU A 358 42.24 0.09 -15.65
N LEU A 359 43.20 0.82 -16.23
CA LEU A 359 43.69 0.63 -17.60
C LEU A 359 44.95 -0.24 -17.65
N ALA A 360 45.50 -0.65 -16.50
CA ALA A 360 46.64 -1.56 -16.46
C ALA A 360 46.28 -2.88 -17.16
N LEU A 361 47.23 -3.43 -17.91
CA LEU A 361 47.01 -4.66 -18.67
C LEU A 361 47.37 -5.89 -17.83
N PHE A 362 46.45 -6.84 -17.77
CA PHE A 362 46.64 -8.19 -17.26
C PHE A 362 46.46 -9.14 -18.45
N ASP A 363 47.52 -9.86 -18.81
CA ASP A 363 47.55 -10.70 -20.02
C ASP A 363 47.07 -9.97 -21.29
N GLY A 364 47.41 -8.68 -21.41
CA GLY A 364 47.04 -7.82 -22.54
C GLY A 364 45.62 -7.22 -22.47
N VAL A 365 44.85 -7.49 -21.41
CA VAL A 365 43.47 -6.99 -21.23
C VAL A 365 43.45 -5.92 -20.13
N PRO A 366 42.81 -4.75 -20.35
CA PRO A 366 42.65 -3.75 -19.30
C PRO A 366 41.93 -4.31 -18.07
N LEU A 367 42.39 -3.98 -16.87
CA LEU A 367 41.85 -4.51 -15.61
C LEU A 367 40.33 -4.31 -15.48
N VAL A 368 39.81 -3.14 -15.86
CA VAL A 368 38.37 -2.87 -15.81
C VAL A 368 37.57 -3.76 -16.77
N ARG A 369 38.15 -4.10 -17.93
CA ARG A 369 37.55 -5.03 -18.89
C ARG A 369 37.59 -6.45 -18.34
N HIS A 370 38.72 -6.87 -17.78
CA HIS A 370 38.88 -8.17 -17.14
C HIS A 370 37.82 -8.42 -16.05
N ILE A 371 37.60 -7.45 -15.16
CA ILE A 371 36.59 -7.56 -14.10
C ILE A 371 35.17 -7.52 -14.68
N ALA A 372 34.89 -6.67 -15.68
CA ALA A 372 33.58 -6.64 -16.32
C ALA A 372 33.22 -7.98 -16.98
N ASP A 373 34.17 -8.61 -17.68
CA ASP A 373 33.98 -9.93 -18.30
C ASP A 373 33.78 -11.02 -17.23
N CYS A 374 34.58 -10.99 -16.17
CA CYS A 374 34.46 -11.90 -15.02
C CYS A 374 33.06 -11.83 -14.37
N VAL A 375 32.54 -10.61 -14.16
CA VAL A 375 31.21 -10.39 -13.58
C VAL A 375 30.09 -10.72 -14.57
N ALA A 376 30.26 -10.41 -15.85
CA ALA A 376 29.29 -10.75 -16.89
C ALA A 376 29.09 -12.25 -17.06
N ALA A 377 30.14 -13.05 -16.83
CA ALA A 377 30.08 -14.50 -16.85
C ALA A 377 29.46 -15.11 -15.57
N ALA A 378 29.29 -14.32 -14.50
CA ALA A 378 28.73 -14.80 -13.23
C ALA A 378 27.19 -14.92 -13.30
N LYS A 379 26.60 -15.58 -12.30
CA LYS A 379 25.15 -15.76 -12.12
C LYS A 379 24.40 -14.49 -11.72
N VAL A 380 24.77 -13.35 -12.29
CA VAL A 380 24.09 -12.06 -12.12
C VAL A 380 23.19 -11.77 -13.31
N ARG A 381 22.02 -11.18 -13.04
CA ARG A 381 21.05 -10.85 -14.09
C ARG A 381 21.37 -9.55 -14.81
N THR A 382 22.02 -8.63 -14.13
CA THR A 382 22.29 -7.30 -14.66
C THR A 382 23.63 -6.84 -14.12
N LEU A 383 24.45 -6.27 -15.00
CA LEU A 383 25.74 -5.70 -14.67
C LEU A 383 25.73 -4.19 -14.95
N VAL A 384 25.98 -3.41 -13.89
CA VAL A 384 26.15 -1.96 -13.95
C VAL A 384 27.58 -1.62 -13.55
N LEU A 385 28.24 -0.73 -14.30
CA LEU A 385 29.53 -0.16 -13.92
C LEU A 385 29.39 1.34 -13.71
N VAL A 386 29.89 1.81 -12.57
CA VAL A 386 29.88 3.22 -12.20
C VAL A 386 31.25 3.82 -12.51
N ALA A 387 31.33 4.63 -13.56
CA ALA A 387 32.52 5.36 -13.98
C ALA A 387 32.55 6.76 -13.38
N GLY A 388 33.75 7.34 -13.22
CA GLY A 388 33.95 8.67 -12.66
C GLY A 388 35.21 9.30 -13.24
N HIS A 389 36.32 9.27 -12.49
CA HIS A 389 37.59 9.79 -13.00
C HIS A 389 37.99 9.11 -14.33
N GLN A 390 38.24 9.93 -15.37
CA GLN A 390 38.55 9.47 -16.73
C GLN A 390 37.51 8.50 -17.32
N ALA A 391 36.21 8.74 -17.08
CA ALA A 391 35.10 7.90 -17.55
C ALA A 391 35.17 7.58 -19.05
N ASP A 392 35.62 8.51 -19.90
CA ASP A 392 35.80 8.28 -21.34
C ASP A 392 36.83 7.17 -21.62
N ARG A 393 38.00 7.21 -20.95
CA ARG A 393 39.04 6.19 -21.12
C ARG A 393 38.59 4.83 -20.58
N VAL A 394 37.87 4.82 -19.45
CA VAL A 394 37.30 3.60 -18.88
C VAL A 394 36.26 2.99 -19.83
N THR A 395 35.41 3.83 -20.44
CA THR A 395 34.40 3.41 -21.42
C THR A 395 35.05 2.83 -22.68
N VAL A 396 36.11 3.47 -23.19
CA VAL A 396 36.88 2.94 -24.32
C VAL A 396 37.52 1.60 -23.98
N ALA A 397 38.11 1.46 -22.79
CA ALA A 397 38.76 0.22 -22.36
C ALA A 397 37.77 -0.94 -22.17
N LEU A 398 36.52 -0.65 -21.81
CA LEU A 398 35.46 -1.66 -21.70
C LEU A 398 35.04 -2.21 -23.08
N GLY A 399 35.14 -1.42 -24.14
CA GLY A 399 34.80 -1.84 -25.50
C GLY A 399 33.36 -2.36 -25.60
N ASP A 400 33.20 -3.58 -26.09
CA ASP A 400 31.92 -4.28 -26.30
C ASP A 400 31.42 -5.09 -25.09
N ALA A 401 32.01 -4.90 -23.91
CA ALA A 401 31.58 -5.61 -22.70
C ALA A 401 30.07 -5.41 -22.44
N PRO A 402 29.31 -6.45 -22.06
CA PRO A 402 27.87 -6.39 -21.86
C PRO A 402 27.50 -5.73 -20.51
N VAL A 403 27.89 -4.46 -20.34
CA VAL A 403 27.73 -3.67 -19.12
C VAL A 403 26.97 -2.38 -19.38
N ARG A 404 26.07 -2.03 -18.46
CA ARG A 404 25.46 -0.70 -18.42
C ARG A 404 26.37 0.27 -17.69
N ILE A 405 26.88 1.27 -18.39
CA ILE A 405 27.74 2.30 -17.80
C ILE A 405 26.88 3.43 -17.21
N VAL A 406 27.21 3.83 -15.99
CA VAL A 406 26.63 4.98 -15.29
C VAL A 406 27.78 5.92 -14.95
N VAL A 407 27.73 7.15 -15.45
CA VAL A 407 28.74 8.18 -15.13
C VAL A 407 28.31 8.91 -13.86
N ASN A 408 29.18 8.92 -12.84
CA ASN A 408 28.98 9.65 -11.60
C ASN A 408 29.83 10.93 -11.61
N ASP A 409 29.21 12.06 -11.96
CA ASP A 409 29.87 13.38 -11.97
C ASP A 409 30.29 13.85 -10.56
N HIS A 410 29.73 13.24 -9.51
CA HIS A 410 30.00 13.57 -8.11
C HIS A 410 31.00 12.62 -7.45
N TYR A 411 31.79 11.86 -8.22
CA TYR A 411 32.75 10.89 -7.71
C TYR A 411 33.76 11.46 -6.70
N THR A 412 34.02 12.78 -6.75
CA THR A 412 34.90 13.50 -5.82
C THR A 412 34.36 13.60 -4.40
N THR A 413 33.07 13.33 -4.19
CA THR A 413 32.41 13.38 -2.88
C THR A 413 32.58 12.10 -2.05
N GLY A 414 33.27 11.09 -2.61
CA GLY A 414 33.60 9.83 -1.93
C GLY A 414 32.78 8.64 -2.41
N LEU A 415 33.13 7.45 -1.90
CA LEU A 415 32.57 6.15 -2.32
C LEU A 415 31.04 6.06 -2.22
N ALA A 416 30.42 6.78 -1.28
CA ALA A 416 28.97 6.78 -1.09
C ALA A 416 28.21 7.26 -2.35
N SER A 417 28.72 8.27 -3.05
CA SER A 417 28.08 8.81 -4.26
C SER A 417 28.02 7.77 -5.39
N SER A 418 29.11 7.01 -5.57
CA SER A 418 29.22 5.96 -6.58
C SER A 418 28.31 4.77 -6.26
N LEU A 419 28.22 4.39 -4.98
CA LEU A 419 27.32 3.33 -4.54
C LEU A 419 25.84 3.70 -4.74
N LYS A 420 25.46 4.97 -4.47
CA LYS A 420 24.11 5.48 -4.75
C LYS A 420 23.78 5.45 -6.24
N ALA A 421 24.70 5.92 -7.09
CA ALA A 421 24.52 5.92 -8.54
C ALA A 421 24.33 4.48 -9.08
N GLY A 422 25.15 3.54 -8.60
CA GLY A 422 25.08 2.14 -8.99
C GLY A 422 23.77 1.46 -8.57
N ILE A 423 23.37 1.60 -7.30
CA ILE A 423 22.12 1.03 -6.79
C ILE A 423 20.89 1.67 -7.46
N GLY A 424 20.91 2.98 -7.69
CA GLY A 424 19.81 3.70 -8.34
C GLY A 424 19.57 3.30 -9.80
N ALA A 425 20.59 2.74 -10.47
CA ALA A 425 20.49 2.25 -11.84
C ALA A 425 19.96 0.81 -11.95
N LEU A 426 19.76 0.11 -10.82
CA LEU A 426 19.32 -1.28 -10.83
C LEU A 426 17.82 -1.44 -11.11
N PRO A 427 17.40 -2.54 -11.77
CA PRO A 427 15.99 -2.83 -12.01
C PRO A 427 15.18 -2.97 -10.70
N PRO A 428 13.90 -2.56 -10.69
CA PRO A 428 13.06 -2.58 -9.50
C PRO A 428 12.62 -3.98 -9.06
N ASP A 429 13.07 -5.06 -9.68
CA ASP A 429 12.71 -6.45 -9.37
C ASP A 429 13.91 -7.31 -8.90
N ILE A 430 15.12 -6.75 -8.83
CA ILE A 430 16.29 -7.45 -8.27
C ILE A 430 16.11 -7.73 -6.76
N ALA A 431 16.63 -8.87 -6.31
CA ALA A 431 16.58 -9.31 -4.91
C ALA A 431 17.76 -8.80 -4.08
N GLY A 432 18.94 -8.61 -4.70
CA GLY A 432 20.12 -8.05 -4.06
C GLY A 432 21.11 -7.46 -5.06
N ALA A 433 22.07 -6.68 -4.56
CA ALA A 433 23.15 -6.09 -5.34
C ALA A 433 24.51 -6.58 -4.84
N MET A 434 25.30 -7.18 -5.71
CA MET A 434 26.70 -7.51 -5.48
C MET A 434 27.55 -6.29 -5.80
N ILE A 435 28.24 -5.75 -4.80
CA ILE A 435 29.16 -4.64 -4.94
C ILE A 435 30.55 -5.20 -5.18
N VAL A 436 31.13 -4.88 -6.34
CA VAL A 436 32.45 -5.33 -6.80
C VAL A 436 33.32 -4.10 -7.01
N LEU A 437 34.59 -4.15 -6.61
CA LEU A 437 35.54 -3.07 -6.91
C LEU A 437 36.29 -3.41 -8.20
N ALA A 438 36.51 -2.40 -9.06
CA ALA A 438 37.11 -2.61 -10.39
C ALA A 438 38.61 -2.93 -10.36
N ASP A 439 39.25 -2.86 -9.21
CA ASP A 439 40.68 -3.00 -8.97
C ASP A 439 41.07 -4.32 -8.27
N MET A 440 40.22 -5.34 -8.40
CA MET A 440 40.39 -6.64 -7.74
C MET A 440 40.79 -7.76 -8.73
N PRO A 441 42.04 -7.78 -9.25
CA PRO A 441 42.44 -8.63 -10.39
C PRO A 441 42.33 -10.14 -10.16
N ARG A 442 42.23 -10.60 -8.91
CA ARG A 442 42.18 -12.02 -8.57
C ARG A 442 40.78 -12.56 -8.28
N VAL A 443 39.74 -11.74 -8.38
CA VAL A 443 38.35 -12.19 -8.21
C VAL A 443 37.92 -12.97 -9.45
N SER A 444 37.50 -14.22 -9.27
CA SER A 444 37.05 -15.10 -10.35
C SER A 444 35.53 -15.21 -10.45
N THR A 445 35.00 -15.61 -11.61
CA THR A 445 33.57 -15.87 -11.81
C THR A 445 33.04 -16.92 -10.82
N THR A 446 33.85 -17.93 -10.51
CA THR A 446 33.50 -18.96 -9.53
C THR A 446 33.32 -18.38 -8.13
N ASP A 447 34.13 -17.39 -7.73
CA ASP A 447 33.99 -16.72 -6.44
C ASP A 447 32.67 -15.93 -6.37
N LEU A 448 32.37 -15.18 -7.43
CA LEU A 448 31.12 -14.43 -7.55
C LEU A 448 29.89 -15.35 -7.49
N ASP A 449 29.94 -16.47 -8.20
CA ASP A 449 28.88 -17.48 -8.20
C ASP A 449 28.66 -18.07 -6.80
N ARG A 450 29.72 -18.30 -6.01
CA ARG A 450 29.59 -18.80 -4.63
C ARG A 450 28.85 -17.79 -3.74
N LEU A 451 29.09 -16.49 -3.92
CA LEU A 451 28.36 -15.45 -3.20
C LEU A 451 26.87 -15.43 -3.63
N VAL A 452 26.59 -15.48 -4.94
CA VAL A 452 25.20 -15.51 -5.46
C VAL A 452 24.45 -16.74 -4.96
N ASP A 453 25.08 -17.93 -5.04
CA ASP A 453 24.48 -19.18 -4.59
C ASP A 453 24.17 -19.15 -3.08
N ALA A 454 25.09 -18.60 -2.27
CA ALA A 454 24.85 -18.40 -0.82
C ALA A 454 23.68 -17.44 -0.56
N PHE A 455 23.60 -16.33 -1.30
CA PHE A 455 22.51 -15.35 -1.18
C PHE A 455 21.14 -15.95 -1.56
N VAL A 456 21.10 -16.68 -2.69
CA VAL A 456 19.88 -17.36 -3.16
C VAL A 456 19.45 -18.45 -2.20
N LYS A 457 20.39 -19.27 -1.71
CA LYS A 457 20.12 -20.32 -0.70
C LYS A 457 19.57 -19.75 0.62
N ALA A 458 19.98 -18.53 0.98
CA ALA A 458 19.49 -17.81 2.15
C ALA A 458 18.12 -17.13 1.94
N GLY A 459 17.52 -17.28 0.75
CA GLY A 459 16.23 -16.68 0.42
C GLY A 459 16.30 -15.17 0.17
N GLY A 460 17.49 -14.63 -0.18
CA GLY A 460 17.68 -13.25 -0.61
C GLY A 460 17.56 -12.17 0.49
N ARG A 461 17.70 -12.56 1.76
CA ARG A 461 17.52 -11.66 2.92
C ARG A 461 18.80 -11.40 3.72
N SER A 462 19.88 -12.09 3.37
CA SER A 462 21.17 -12.02 4.08
C SER A 462 22.15 -11.09 3.39
N ILE A 463 23.05 -10.52 4.17
CA ILE A 463 24.27 -9.89 3.64
C ILE A 463 25.29 -10.98 3.39
N VAL A 464 25.93 -10.99 2.22
CA VAL A 464 26.91 -12.02 1.86
C VAL A 464 28.24 -11.37 1.49
N PRO A 465 29.14 -11.11 2.45
CA PRO A 465 30.48 -10.62 2.16
C PRO A 465 31.44 -11.77 1.81
N ALA A 466 32.34 -11.50 0.87
CA ALA A 466 33.56 -12.28 0.70
C ALA A 466 34.45 -12.16 1.94
N THR A 467 35.15 -13.24 2.29
CA THR A 467 36.12 -13.24 3.39
C THR A 467 37.45 -13.85 2.97
N HIS A 468 38.50 -13.43 3.68
CA HIS A 468 39.80 -14.07 3.71
C HIS A 468 40.24 -14.27 5.16
N ALA A 469 40.44 -15.52 5.58
CA ALA A 469 40.91 -15.87 6.93
C ALA A 469 40.08 -15.19 8.04
N GLY A 470 38.75 -15.19 7.88
CA GLY A 470 37.80 -14.59 8.84
C GLY A 470 37.71 -13.05 8.79
N LYS A 471 38.43 -12.39 7.86
CA LYS A 471 38.31 -10.95 7.63
C LYS A 471 37.39 -10.68 6.45
N ARG A 472 36.39 -9.83 6.65
CA ARG A 472 35.47 -9.40 5.60
C ARG A 472 36.19 -8.49 4.60
N GLY A 473 35.93 -8.74 3.33
CA GLY A 473 36.44 -7.98 2.21
C GLY A 473 35.36 -7.77 1.14
N ASN A 474 35.79 -7.63 -0.11
CA ASN A 474 34.93 -7.48 -1.28
C ASN A 474 35.08 -8.71 -2.18
N PRO A 475 34.09 -9.06 -3.02
CA PRO A 475 32.78 -8.41 -3.17
C PRO A 475 31.83 -8.64 -1.99
N VAL A 476 30.74 -7.87 -1.94
CA VAL A 476 29.67 -8.06 -0.95
C VAL A 476 28.29 -7.98 -1.60
N ILE A 477 27.40 -8.93 -1.30
CA ILE A 477 25.99 -8.85 -1.69
C ILE A 477 25.18 -8.19 -0.58
N LEU A 478 24.49 -7.10 -0.95
CA LEU A 478 23.53 -6.42 -0.10
C LEU A 478 22.11 -6.83 -0.51
N PRO A 479 21.26 -7.29 0.43
CA PRO A 479 19.86 -7.54 0.14
C PRO A 479 19.14 -6.22 -0.17
N ARG A 480 18.08 -6.30 -0.98
CA ARG A 480 17.27 -5.13 -1.38
C ARG A 480 16.79 -4.28 -0.20
N SER A 481 16.53 -4.91 0.96
CA SER A 481 16.12 -4.21 2.20
C SER A 481 17.12 -3.15 2.66
N LEU A 482 18.39 -3.23 2.25
CA LEU A 482 19.43 -2.24 2.58
C LEU A 482 19.55 -1.10 1.56
N PHE A 483 18.85 -1.15 0.43
CA PHE A 483 19.00 -0.11 -0.61
C PHE A 483 18.58 1.28 -0.12
N PRO A 484 17.50 1.44 0.68
CA PRO A 484 17.18 2.72 1.30
C PRO A 484 18.26 3.23 2.27
N ALA A 485 19.05 2.34 2.88
CA ALA A 485 20.14 2.71 3.76
C ALA A 485 21.37 3.19 2.95
N VAL A 486 21.65 2.59 1.79
CA VAL A 486 22.67 3.06 0.84
C VAL A 486 22.41 4.51 0.43
N ALA A 487 21.15 4.88 0.19
CA ALA A 487 20.76 6.24 -0.20
C ALA A 487 21.15 7.31 0.84
N LYS A 488 21.35 6.90 2.11
CA LYS A 488 21.69 7.79 3.23
C LYS A 488 23.19 7.87 3.54
N LEU A 489 24.05 7.09 2.87
CA LEU A 489 25.49 7.15 3.09
C LEU A 489 26.07 8.49 2.62
N GLU A 490 27.09 8.99 3.31
CA GLU A 490 27.79 10.23 2.96
C GLU A 490 29.30 10.03 3.01
N GLY A 491 30.02 10.89 2.28
CA GLY A 491 31.48 10.88 2.22
C GLY A 491 32.08 9.58 1.68
N ASP A 492 33.23 9.21 2.22
CA ASP A 492 33.99 8.03 1.80
C ASP A 492 33.56 6.73 2.53
N THR A 493 32.25 6.58 2.73
CA THR A 493 31.68 5.44 3.44
C THR A 493 31.21 4.37 2.46
N GLY A 494 31.84 3.19 2.50
CA GLY A 494 31.49 2.04 1.66
C GLY A 494 30.42 1.12 2.26
N ALA A 495 30.11 0.03 1.53
CA ALA A 495 29.14 -0.99 1.93
C ALA A 495 29.46 -1.63 3.30
N ARG A 496 30.74 -1.63 3.73
CA ARG A 496 31.19 -2.16 5.02
C ARG A 496 30.43 -1.57 6.23
N HIS A 497 30.18 -0.26 6.24
CA HIS A 497 29.47 0.38 7.35
C HIS A 497 28.02 -0.12 7.46
N LEU A 498 27.37 -0.42 6.33
CA LEU A 498 26.03 -1.00 6.31
C LEU A 498 26.01 -2.42 6.85
N VAL A 499 27.10 -3.17 6.67
CA VAL A 499 27.25 -4.54 7.20
C VAL A 499 27.39 -4.50 8.72
N GLU A 500 28.21 -3.58 9.24
CA GLU A 500 28.50 -3.44 10.68
C GLU A 500 27.30 -2.84 11.47
N GLY A 501 26.49 -1.99 10.82
CA GLY A 501 25.34 -1.33 11.43
C GLY A 501 23.98 -2.02 11.23
N SER A 502 23.90 -3.19 10.60
CA SER A 502 22.63 -3.88 10.36
C SER A 502 22.39 -5.07 11.30
N ASP A 503 21.13 -5.30 11.66
CA ASP A 503 20.67 -6.51 12.35
C ASP A 503 20.36 -7.68 11.38
N LEU A 504 20.78 -7.58 10.11
CA LEU A 504 20.51 -8.61 9.12
C LEU A 504 21.44 -9.82 9.28
N PRO A 505 20.98 -11.05 8.96
CA PRO A 505 21.85 -12.21 8.97
C PRO A 505 23.00 -12.03 7.98
N VAL A 506 24.23 -12.28 8.44
CA VAL A 506 25.45 -12.23 7.61
C VAL A 506 25.92 -13.65 7.32
N ILE A 507 26.20 -13.95 6.04
CA ILE A 507 26.73 -15.24 5.59
C ILE A 507 28.07 -14.98 4.92
N GLU A 508 29.14 -15.38 5.57
CA GLU A 508 30.51 -15.17 5.10
C GLU A 508 30.89 -16.25 4.06
N VAL A 509 31.48 -15.82 2.94
CA VAL A 509 31.94 -16.71 1.86
C VAL A 509 33.44 -16.56 1.69
N GLU A 510 34.19 -17.60 2.05
CA GLU A 510 35.64 -17.62 1.95
C GLU A 510 36.10 -17.82 0.50
N ILE A 511 36.79 -16.80 -0.04
CA ILE A 511 37.34 -16.78 -1.40
C ILE A 511 38.87 -16.57 -1.42
N GLY A 512 39.52 -16.65 -0.26
CA GLY A 512 40.97 -16.49 -0.14
C GLY A 512 41.42 -15.04 -0.35
N GLU A 513 42.70 -14.87 -0.69
CA GLU A 513 43.35 -13.54 -0.83
C GLU A 513 42.60 -12.58 -1.76
N ALA A 514 41.86 -13.11 -2.75
CA ALA A 514 41.04 -12.32 -3.67
C ALA A 514 40.03 -11.42 -2.94
N ALA A 515 39.58 -11.79 -1.72
CA ALA A 515 38.63 -10.98 -0.96
C ALA A 515 39.20 -9.62 -0.51
N SER A 516 40.52 -9.54 -0.39
CA SER A 516 41.22 -8.41 0.23
C SER A 516 42.29 -7.77 -0.66
N LEU A 517 42.54 -8.33 -1.83
CA LEU A 517 43.59 -7.86 -2.73
C LEU A 517 43.04 -6.83 -3.71
N ASP A 518 43.30 -5.55 -3.44
CA ASP A 518 43.19 -4.44 -4.37
C ASP A 518 44.59 -3.98 -4.84
N VAL A 519 44.69 -3.52 -6.09
CA VAL A 519 45.95 -2.99 -6.64
C VAL A 519 46.01 -1.48 -6.48
N ASP A 520 46.41 -1.05 -5.29
CA ASP A 520 46.42 0.37 -4.90
C ASP A 520 47.77 1.09 -5.07
N THR A 521 48.86 0.35 -5.26
CA THR A 521 50.20 0.90 -5.53
C THR A 521 50.85 0.23 -6.76
N PRO A 522 51.84 0.88 -7.40
CA PRO A 522 52.55 0.29 -8.53
C PRO A 522 53.23 -1.05 -8.18
N GLU A 523 53.74 -1.20 -6.97
CA GLU A 523 54.34 -2.46 -6.49
C GLU A 523 53.29 -3.56 -6.33
N ALA A 524 52.10 -3.23 -5.79
CA ALA A 524 51.00 -4.17 -5.68
C ALA A 524 50.47 -4.58 -7.06
N MET A 525 50.42 -3.64 -8.02
CA MET A 525 50.05 -3.90 -9.41
C MET A 525 51.02 -4.88 -10.08
N ALA A 526 52.33 -4.66 -9.94
CA ALA A 526 53.35 -5.53 -10.50
C ALA A 526 53.33 -6.93 -9.85
N LEU A 527 53.15 -7.01 -8.53
CA LEU A 527 53.06 -8.28 -7.80
C LEU A 527 51.80 -9.08 -8.16
N ALA A 528 50.73 -8.39 -8.55
CA ALA A 528 49.51 -9.01 -9.06
C ALA A 528 49.63 -9.46 -10.54
N GLY A 529 50.71 -9.09 -11.24
CA GLY A 529 50.97 -9.43 -12.64
C GLY A 529 50.51 -8.38 -13.66
N GLY A 530 50.13 -7.19 -13.22
CA GLY A 530 49.67 -6.10 -14.09
C GLY A 530 50.82 -5.22 -14.62
N VAL A 531 50.66 -4.72 -15.83
CA VAL A 531 51.58 -3.77 -16.47
C VAL A 531 50.87 -2.41 -16.63
N LEU A 532 51.47 -1.36 -16.07
CA LEU A 532 50.98 0.02 -16.25
C LEU A 532 51.44 0.55 -17.61
N GLU A 533 50.50 0.95 -18.46
CA GLU A 533 50.79 1.70 -19.68
C GLU A 533 50.61 3.20 -19.42
N GLY A 534 51.61 4.00 -19.81
CA GLY A 534 51.66 5.45 -19.62
C GLY A 534 50.64 6.22 -20.45
#